data_AF-I0HE18-F1
#
_entry.id   AF-I0HE18-F1
#
_cell.length_a   1.000
_cell.length_b   1.000
_cell.length_c   1.000
_cell.angle_alpha   90.00
_cell.angle_beta   90.00
_cell.angle_gamma   90.00
#
_symmetry.space_group_name_H-M   'P 1'
#
loop_
_entity.id
_entity.type
_entity.pdbx_description
1 polymer ?
#
loop_
_entity_poly.entity_id
_entity_poly.type
_entity_poly.pdbx_seq_one_letter_code
_entity_poly.pdbx_strand_id
1 'polypeptide(L)'
;MVAVVGRPNVGKSTLVNRIIGRRQAVVEDVAGVTRDRVPYDAQWSGRRFTVVDTGGWEPDARDRARAIADQAEIAVQTADVVIFVVDVTVGATDVDEAAVKMLRRSHKPVILVANKADNQNLELEAVSLWQLGLGEPYPISALHGRGSGDLLDTILNALPPTPPVVEGGPRGPRRVALVGRPNVGKSSLLNRLAREERAVVDSVAGTTVDPVDSLVEMDGELWQFVDTAGLRKRVHQASGTEYYASLRTAGAVEAAEVAVVLLDSGEVISEQDQRVISQVIEAGRALVIAYNKWDLVDADRRIFLDKEIDRDMKRVAWAIRVNISARTGRAVDKLAPALRKALSSWEQRIPTGALNQWITALTQATPHPVRGGRAPRVLFVTQAGVAPPRFVLFTTGPFDAGYLRFIERKLREEFGFEGTPLELSVKPRKKLGPGGRGKAHG
;
A
#
# COMPACT_ATOMS: atom_id res chain seq x y z
N MET A 1 4.30 -12.10 -11.73
CA MET A 1 5.29 -12.30 -10.67
C MET A 1 6.69 -12.36 -11.28
N VAL A 2 7.67 -11.74 -10.62
CA VAL A 2 9.06 -11.67 -11.03
C VAL A 2 9.92 -12.41 -10.00
N ALA A 3 10.73 -13.38 -10.41
CA ALA A 3 11.67 -14.05 -9.51
C ALA A 3 13.09 -13.50 -9.71
N VAL A 4 13.79 -13.19 -8.62
CA VAL A 4 15.20 -12.76 -8.64
C VAL A 4 16.09 -13.92 -8.22
N VAL A 5 16.84 -14.46 -9.17
CA VAL A 5 17.67 -15.66 -9.05
C VAL A 5 19.13 -15.32 -9.29
N GLY A 6 20.05 -16.05 -8.67
CA GLY A 6 21.49 -15.88 -8.85
C GLY A 6 22.26 -16.47 -7.68
N ARG A 7 23.56 -16.72 -7.84
CA ARG A 7 24.42 -17.24 -6.77
C ARG A 7 24.47 -16.29 -5.55
N PRO A 8 24.95 -16.74 -4.38
CA PRO A 8 25.14 -15.86 -3.23
C PRO A 8 25.99 -14.62 -3.55
N ASN A 9 25.75 -13.54 -2.81
CA ASN A 9 26.57 -12.31 -2.83
C ASN A 9 26.63 -11.51 -4.15
N VAL A 10 25.81 -11.87 -5.15
CA VAL A 10 25.64 -11.08 -6.39
C VAL A 10 24.77 -9.84 -6.22
N GLY A 11 24.22 -9.59 -5.02
CA GLY A 11 23.42 -8.41 -4.71
C GLY A 11 21.92 -8.51 -5.03
N LYS A 12 21.34 -9.73 -4.99
CA LYS A 12 19.89 -9.96 -5.19
C LYS A 12 19.02 -9.17 -4.24
N SER A 13 19.25 -9.26 -2.93
CA SER A 13 18.45 -8.55 -1.93
C SER A 13 18.60 -7.03 -2.03
N THR A 14 19.78 -6.54 -2.45
CA THR A 14 20.00 -5.13 -2.77
C THR A 14 19.14 -4.69 -3.97
N LEU A 15 19.08 -5.52 -5.01
CA LEU A 15 18.24 -5.27 -6.18
C LEU A 15 16.74 -5.30 -5.81
N VAL A 16 16.30 -6.28 -5.03
CA VAL A 16 14.91 -6.39 -4.56
C VAL A 16 14.51 -5.16 -3.74
N ASN A 17 15.35 -4.73 -2.79
CA ASN A 17 15.12 -3.50 -2.02
C ASN A 17 15.01 -2.26 -2.91
N ARG A 18 15.80 -2.20 -4.00
CA ARG A 18 15.69 -1.11 -4.97
C ARG A 18 14.37 -1.16 -5.72
N ILE A 19 13.94 -2.33 -6.18
CA ILE A 19 12.69 -2.52 -6.92
C ILE A 19 11.47 -2.12 -6.07
N ILE A 20 11.46 -2.45 -4.78
CA ILE A 20 10.31 -2.18 -3.89
C ILE A 20 10.30 -0.74 -3.34
N GLY A 21 11.36 0.04 -3.55
CA GLY A 21 11.44 1.45 -3.13
C GLY A 21 11.48 1.70 -1.61
N ARG A 22 11.63 0.65 -0.79
CA ARG A 22 11.72 0.69 0.68
C ARG A 22 12.66 -0.41 1.20
N ARG A 23 13.31 -0.19 2.34
CA ARG A 23 14.20 -1.20 2.97
C ARG A 23 13.37 -2.25 3.73
N GLN A 24 12.77 -3.20 3.01
CA GLN A 24 11.98 -4.29 3.61
C GLN A 24 12.64 -5.66 3.49
N ALA A 25 13.48 -5.90 2.47
CA ALA A 25 14.30 -7.11 2.43
C ALA A 25 15.51 -6.89 3.34
N VAL A 26 15.63 -7.68 4.40
CA VAL A 26 16.71 -7.54 5.39
C VAL A 26 18.07 -7.78 4.71
N VAL A 27 18.88 -6.72 4.64
CA VAL A 27 20.29 -6.76 4.26
C VAL A 27 21.10 -7.02 5.52
N GLU A 28 21.11 -8.27 5.99
CA GLU A 28 22.06 -8.74 6.98
C GLU A 28 22.63 -10.07 6.50
N ASP A 29 23.93 -10.06 6.19
CA ASP A 29 24.79 -11.20 5.91
C ASP A 29 25.17 -11.89 7.23
N VAL A 30 24.22 -12.58 7.86
CA VAL A 30 24.52 -13.49 8.98
C VAL A 30 24.32 -14.92 8.49
N ALA A 31 25.43 -15.65 8.40
CA ALA A 31 25.45 -17.06 8.00
C ALA A 31 24.63 -17.91 8.98
N GLY A 32 23.74 -18.78 8.46
CA GLY A 32 23.09 -19.84 9.25
C GLY A 32 21.56 -19.86 9.37
N VAL A 33 20.80 -19.08 8.58
CA VAL A 33 19.31 -19.13 8.64
C VAL A 33 18.72 -19.43 7.26
N THR A 34 18.04 -20.58 7.11
CA THR A 34 17.24 -20.91 5.93
C THR A 34 16.11 -19.90 5.77
N ARG A 35 16.21 -19.00 4.80
CA ARG A 35 15.18 -17.98 4.52
C ARG A 35 14.13 -18.54 3.57
N ASP A 36 12.89 -18.62 4.05
CA ASP A 36 11.71 -18.86 3.21
C ASP A 36 11.51 -17.72 2.20
N ARG A 37 10.86 -18.04 1.08
CA ARG A 37 10.61 -17.13 -0.05
C ARG A 37 9.64 -16.03 0.38
N VAL A 38 10.11 -14.79 0.46
CA VAL A 38 9.26 -13.65 0.80
C VAL A 38 8.84 -12.93 -0.49
N PRO A 39 7.54 -12.94 -0.85
CA PRO A 39 7.02 -12.09 -1.91
C PRO A 39 6.92 -10.64 -1.44
N TYR A 40 7.27 -9.70 -2.31
CA TYR A 40 7.16 -8.27 -2.06
C TYR A 40 6.37 -7.59 -3.19
N ASP A 41 5.48 -6.67 -2.83
CA ASP A 41 4.79 -5.82 -3.80
C ASP A 41 5.71 -4.72 -4.32
N ALA A 42 5.75 -4.57 -5.64
CA ALA A 42 6.48 -3.53 -6.35
C ALA A 42 5.54 -2.77 -7.30
N GLN A 43 5.88 -1.51 -7.57
CA GLN A 43 5.16 -0.65 -8.51
C GLN A 43 6.15 0.14 -9.36
N TRP A 44 6.00 0.05 -10.68
CA TRP A 44 6.77 0.85 -11.63
C TRP A 44 5.87 1.35 -12.76
N SER A 45 6.02 2.62 -13.16
CA SER A 45 5.23 3.25 -14.24
C SER A 45 3.71 3.00 -14.12
N GLY A 46 3.18 2.97 -12.89
CA GLY A 46 1.76 2.73 -12.61
C GLY A 46 1.32 1.26 -12.61
N ARG A 47 2.17 0.32 -13.05
CA ARG A 47 1.90 -1.12 -13.06
C ARG A 47 2.43 -1.77 -11.77
N ARG A 48 1.56 -2.54 -11.11
CA ARG A 48 1.92 -3.34 -9.93
C ARG A 48 2.35 -4.74 -10.34
N PHE A 49 3.35 -5.28 -9.66
CA PHE A 49 3.81 -6.65 -9.82
C PHE A 49 4.44 -7.13 -8.51
N THR A 50 4.45 -8.44 -8.31
CA THR A 50 5.10 -9.07 -7.16
C THR A 50 6.51 -9.49 -7.54
N VAL A 51 7.50 -9.18 -6.70
CA VAL A 51 8.88 -9.64 -6.81
C VAL A 51 9.20 -10.62 -5.68
N VAL A 52 9.87 -11.73 -5.99
CA VAL A 52 10.27 -12.75 -5.02
C VAL A 52 11.80 -12.81 -5.01
N ASP A 53 12.40 -12.58 -3.84
CA ASP A 53 13.83 -12.87 -3.63
C ASP A 53 13.98 -14.36 -3.37
N THR A 54 14.76 -15.05 -4.20
CA THR A 54 15.02 -16.46 -3.91
C THR A 54 15.99 -16.65 -2.77
N GLY A 55 16.66 -15.61 -2.23
CA GLY A 55 17.69 -15.74 -1.20
C GLY A 55 19.05 -16.19 -1.78
N GLY A 56 20.15 -15.87 -1.10
CA GLY A 56 21.48 -16.45 -1.37
C GLY A 56 21.63 -17.76 -0.60
N TRP A 57 21.96 -18.85 -1.29
CA TRP A 57 22.01 -20.19 -0.70
C TRP A 57 23.44 -20.67 -0.51
N GLU A 58 23.77 -21.13 0.70
CA GLU A 58 24.92 -21.98 0.98
C GLU A 58 24.47 -23.45 1.00
N PRO A 59 24.84 -24.27 0.02
CA PRO A 59 24.77 -25.72 0.13
C PRO A 59 26.05 -26.26 0.78
N ASP A 60 25.90 -27.27 1.64
CA ASP A 60 27.02 -28.06 2.13
C ASP A 60 27.89 -28.61 0.98
N ALA A 61 29.19 -28.71 1.25
CA ALA A 61 30.28 -28.70 0.27
C ALA A 61 30.30 -29.81 -0.80
N ARG A 62 29.35 -30.75 -0.83
CA ARG A 62 29.42 -31.93 -1.70
C ARG A 62 28.70 -31.81 -3.05
N ASP A 63 27.73 -30.91 -3.23
CA ASP A 63 27.01 -30.76 -4.53
C ASP A 63 26.39 -29.36 -4.75
N ARG A 64 27.22 -28.31 -4.67
CA ARG A 64 26.76 -26.90 -4.75
C ARG A 64 25.94 -26.55 -6.00
N ALA A 65 26.31 -27.08 -7.17
CA ALA A 65 25.63 -26.76 -8.43
C ALA A 65 24.21 -27.33 -8.51
N ARG A 66 23.98 -28.52 -7.96
CA ARG A 66 22.68 -29.21 -8.01
C ARG A 66 21.65 -28.57 -7.09
N ALA A 67 22.04 -28.28 -5.85
CA ALA A 67 21.18 -27.61 -4.88
C ALA A 67 20.73 -26.21 -5.37
N ILE A 68 21.62 -25.47 -6.06
CA ILE A 68 21.29 -24.17 -6.66
C ILE A 68 20.31 -24.33 -7.82
N ALA A 69 20.47 -25.36 -8.65
CA ALA A 69 19.56 -25.64 -9.76
C ALA A 69 18.15 -26.02 -9.28
N ASP A 70 18.04 -26.93 -8.31
CA ASP A 70 16.75 -27.40 -7.77
C ASP A 70 15.96 -26.24 -7.13
N GLN A 71 16.65 -25.29 -6.52
CA GLN A 71 16.04 -24.16 -5.85
C GLN A 71 15.57 -23.07 -6.82
N ALA A 72 16.42 -22.77 -7.80
CA ALA A 72 16.08 -21.87 -8.88
C ALA A 72 14.90 -22.44 -9.69
N GLU A 73 14.82 -23.76 -9.87
CA GLU A 73 13.70 -24.42 -10.55
C GLU A 73 12.35 -24.11 -9.88
N ILE A 74 12.25 -24.20 -8.55
CA ILE A 74 10.97 -23.94 -7.86
C ILE A 74 10.56 -22.46 -7.95
N ALA A 75 11.52 -21.53 -7.86
CA ALA A 75 11.23 -20.10 -8.02
C ALA A 75 10.80 -19.78 -9.46
N VAL A 76 11.44 -20.42 -10.42
CA VAL A 76 11.13 -20.26 -11.84
C VAL A 76 9.75 -20.82 -12.15
N GLN A 77 9.34 -21.98 -11.61
CA GLN A 77 8.04 -22.61 -11.89
C GLN A 77 6.83 -21.68 -11.67
N THR A 78 6.89 -20.77 -10.71
CA THR A 78 5.78 -19.87 -10.37
C THR A 78 5.93 -18.47 -10.97
N ALA A 79 7.13 -18.07 -11.40
CA ALA A 79 7.39 -16.74 -11.96
C ALA A 79 6.84 -16.56 -13.37
N ASP A 80 6.44 -15.35 -13.75
CA ASP A 80 6.15 -15.01 -15.15
C ASP A 80 7.41 -14.56 -15.89
N VAL A 81 8.33 -13.91 -15.16
CA VAL A 81 9.63 -13.44 -15.66
C VAL A 81 10.69 -13.74 -14.61
N VAL A 82 11.88 -14.14 -15.06
CA VAL A 82 13.01 -14.45 -14.19
C VAL A 82 14.11 -13.42 -14.43
N ILE A 83 14.61 -12.82 -13.36
CA ILE A 83 15.81 -11.98 -13.36
C ILE A 83 16.96 -12.85 -12.89
N PHE A 84 17.93 -13.09 -13.75
CA PHE A 84 19.14 -13.83 -13.40
C PHE A 84 20.28 -12.84 -13.16
N VAL A 85 20.68 -12.71 -11.89
CA VAL A 85 21.65 -11.72 -11.42
C VAL A 85 23.03 -12.34 -11.33
N VAL A 86 23.99 -11.74 -12.02
CA VAL A 86 25.42 -12.09 -11.97
C VAL A 86 26.21 -10.86 -11.50
N ASP A 87 27.27 -11.08 -10.73
CA ASP A 87 28.20 -10.03 -10.34
C ASP A 87 29.22 -9.79 -11.45
N VAL A 88 29.20 -8.61 -12.06
CA VAL A 88 30.08 -8.27 -13.18
C VAL A 88 31.55 -8.28 -12.78
N THR A 89 31.88 -7.98 -11.53
CA THR A 89 33.28 -7.93 -11.04
C THR A 89 33.93 -9.31 -10.94
N VAL A 90 33.11 -10.36 -10.90
CA VAL A 90 33.56 -11.75 -10.85
C VAL A 90 33.41 -12.44 -12.20
N GLY A 91 32.41 -12.04 -12.98
CA GLY A 91 32.05 -12.68 -14.24
C GLY A 91 31.24 -13.97 -14.05
N ALA A 92 31.09 -14.70 -15.16
CA ALA A 92 30.38 -15.98 -15.21
C ALA A 92 31.18 -17.10 -14.50
N THR A 93 30.49 -17.92 -13.71
CA THR A 93 31.08 -19.06 -13.00
C THR A 93 30.37 -20.37 -13.37
N ASP A 94 30.98 -21.52 -13.07
CA ASP A 94 30.36 -22.86 -13.28
C ASP A 94 28.99 -22.99 -12.61
N VAL A 95 28.80 -22.29 -11.49
CA VAL A 95 27.53 -22.23 -10.76
C VAL A 95 26.47 -21.49 -11.57
N ASP A 96 26.87 -20.40 -12.23
CA ASP A 96 25.98 -19.62 -13.08
C ASP A 96 25.60 -20.42 -14.34
N GLU A 97 26.55 -21.17 -14.92
CA GLU A 97 26.29 -22.06 -16.07
C GLU A 97 25.30 -23.19 -15.75
N ALA A 98 25.39 -23.78 -14.55
CA ALA A 98 24.44 -24.79 -14.10
C ALA A 98 23.02 -24.21 -13.98
N ALA A 99 22.88 -23.00 -13.41
CA ALA A 99 21.61 -22.30 -13.33
C ALA A 99 21.06 -21.96 -14.73
N VAL A 100 21.91 -21.52 -15.67
CA VAL A 100 21.54 -21.22 -17.06
C VAL A 100 20.93 -22.43 -17.77
N LYS A 101 21.52 -23.63 -17.60
CA LYS A 101 20.97 -24.87 -18.20
C LYS A 101 19.55 -25.15 -17.72
N MET A 102 19.27 -24.94 -16.44
CA MET A 102 17.92 -25.08 -15.89
C MET A 102 16.99 -23.97 -16.39
N LEU A 103 17.43 -22.71 -16.34
CA LEU A 103 16.65 -21.55 -16.79
C LEU A 103 16.20 -21.69 -18.25
N ARG A 104 17.07 -22.18 -19.14
CA ARG A 104 16.72 -22.46 -20.54
C ARG A 104 15.63 -23.53 -20.69
N ARG A 105 15.61 -24.57 -19.84
CA ARG A 105 14.59 -25.64 -19.86
C ARG A 105 13.22 -25.16 -19.37
N SER A 106 13.18 -24.07 -18.62
CA SER A 106 11.94 -23.54 -18.06
C SER A 106 11.03 -22.85 -19.09
N HIS A 107 11.56 -22.51 -20.26
CA HIS A 107 10.88 -21.75 -21.32
C HIS A 107 10.31 -20.38 -20.88
N LYS A 108 10.71 -19.86 -19.72
CA LYS A 108 10.28 -18.56 -19.22
C LYS A 108 11.15 -17.43 -19.78
N PRO A 109 10.61 -16.20 -19.92
CA PRO A 109 11.43 -15.03 -20.19
C PRO A 109 12.47 -14.84 -19.08
N VAL A 110 13.75 -14.83 -19.46
CA VAL A 110 14.88 -14.61 -18.55
C VAL A 110 15.58 -13.31 -18.93
N ILE A 111 15.77 -12.42 -17.96
CA ILE A 111 16.51 -11.17 -18.10
C ILE A 111 17.84 -11.34 -17.38
N LEU A 112 18.95 -11.30 -18.13
CA LEU A 112 20.29 -11.38 -17.57
C LEU A 112 20.71 -10.01 -17.03
N VAL A 113 21.03 -9.94 -15.75
CA VAL A 113 21.42 -8.71 -15.06
C VAL A 113 22.86 -8.80 -14.58
N ALA A 114 23.70 -7.89 -15.07
CA ALA A 114 25.08 -7.73 -14.64
C ALA A 114 25.15 -6.67 -13.54
N ASN A 115 25.03 -7.11 -12.29
CA ASN A 115 25.01 -6.24 -11.12
C ASN A 115 26.42 -5.82 -10.67
N LYS A 116 26.48 -4.76 -9.87
CA LYS A 116 27.72 -4.08 -9.43
C LYS A 116 28.49 -3.35 -10.55
N ALA A 117 27.81 -2.98 -11.64
CA ALA A 117 28.34 -2.10 -12.68
C ALA A 117 28.40 -0.64 -12.17
N ASP A 118 29.32 -0.39 -11.24
CA ASP A 118 29.41 0.88 -10.50
C ASP A 118 30.13 1.99 -11.28
N ASN A 119 30.74 1.66 -12.42
CA ASN A 119 31.38 2.59 -13.33
C ASN A 119 31.30 2.12 -14.80
N GLN A 120 31.67 2.98 -15.74
CA GLN A 120 31.56 2.73 -17.17
C GLN A 120 32.44 1.56 -17.66
N ASN A 121 33.59 1.30 -17.03
CA ASN A 121 34.43 0.16 -17.40
C ASN A 121 33.73 -1.17 -17.05
N LEU A 122 33.10 -1.24 -15.88
CA LEU A 122 32.33 -2.43 -15.47
C LEU A 122 31.08 -2.64 -16.33
N GLU A 123 30.48 -1.57 -16.88
CA GLU A 123 29.41 -1.72 -17.88
C GLU A 123 29.92 -2.37 -19.17
N LEU A 124 31.13 -2.03 -19.61
CA LEU A 124 31.77 -2.68 -20.77
C LEU A 124 32.16 -4.13 -20.48
N GLU A 125 32.56 -4.44 -19.25
CA GLU A 125 32.87 -5.83 -18.85
C GLU A 125 31.64 -6.75 -18.84
N ALA A 126 30.44 -6.20 -18.68
CA ALA A 126 29.19 -6.95 -18.76
C ALA A 126 29.01 -7.65 -20.11
N VAL A 127 29.61 -7.14 -21.19
CA VAL A 127 29.64 -7.74 -22.54
C VAL A 127 30.11 -9.20 -22.50
N SER A 128 31.05 -9.54 -21.61
CA SER A 128 31.55 -10.91 -21.47
C SER A 128 30.46 -11.91 -21.07
N LEU A 129 29.39 -11.46 -20.41
CA LEU A 129 28.30 -12.32 -19.93
C LEU A 129 27.37 -12.81 -21.05
N TRP A 130 27.49 -12.28 -22.27
CA TRP A 130 26.82 -12.86 -23.45
C TRP A 130 27.15 -14.33 -23.66
N GLN A 131 28.32 -14.80 -23.21
CA GLN A 131 28.71 -16.20 -23.30
C GLN A 131 27.75 -17.16 -22.55
N LEU A 132 27.00 -16.67 -21.56
CA LEU A 132 25.94 -17.43 -20.88
C LEU A 132 24.75 -17.72 -21.82
N GLY A 133 24.62 -16.97 -22.93
CA GLY A 133 23.59 -17.12 -23.95
C GLY A 133 22.17 -17.04 -23.39
N LEU A 134 21.93 -16.04 -22.54
CA LEU A 134 20.61 -15.66 -22.03
C LEU A 134 20.09 -14.35 -22.67
N GLY A 135 20.73 -13.89 -23.74
CA GLY A 135 20.44 -12.60 -24.38
C GLY A 135 21.40 -11.49 -23.92
N GLU A 136 21.01 -10.24 -24.19
CA GLU A 136 21.75 -9.04 -23.80
C GLU A 136 21.86 -8.90 -22.28
N PRO A 137 23.08 -8.79 -21.72
CA PRO A 137 23.26 -8.51 -20.29
C PRO A 137 22.92 -7.05 -19.99
N TYR A 138 22.06 -6.82 -19.01
CA TYR A 138 21.68 -5.49 -18.54
C TYR A 138 22.61 -5.07 -17.39
N PRO A 139 23.56 -4.15 -17.62
CA PRO A 139 24.45 -3.68 -16.57
C PRO A 139 23.71 -2.75 -15.61
N ILE A 140 23.80 -3.04 -14.32
CA ILE A 140 23.17 -2.21 -13.29
C ILE A 140 24.08 -2.04 -12.07
N SER A 141 23.83 -0.98 -11.31
CA SER A 141 24.27 -0.89 -9.92
C SER A 141 23.06 -0.89 -9.00
N ALA A 142 22.75 -2.06 -8.43
CA ALA A 142 21.68 -2.20 -7.42
C ALA A 142 21.95 -1.38 -6.16
N LEU A 143 23.21 -1.00 -5.88
CA LEU A 143 23.57 -0.14 -4.76
C LEU A 143 23.41 1.36 -5.09
N HIS A 144 23.87 1.81 -6.26
CA HIS A 144 23.94 3.25 -6.60
C HIS A 144 22.81 3.80 -7.49
N GLY A 145 22.14 2.95 -8.27
CA GLY A 145 20.85 3.28 -8.92
C GLY A 145 20.94 3.22 -10.42
N ARG A 146 22.16 3.08 -10.94
CA ARG A 146 22.46 3.06 -12.36
C ARG A 146 21.80 1.86 -13.04
N GLY A 147 21.16 2.11 -14.19
CA GLY A 147 20.49 1.10 -15.02
C GLY A 147 19.21 0.50 -14.43
N SER A 148 18.83 0.85 -13.20
CA SER A 148 17.67 0.21 -12.54
C SER A 148 16.32 0.60 -13.13
N GLY A 149 16.19 1.82 -13.68
CA GLY A 149 14.98 2.26 -14.39
C GLY A 149 14.76 1.50 -15.70
N ASP A 150 15.81 1.42 -16.54
CA ASP A 150 15.76 0.71 -17.82
C ASP A 150 15.52 -0.79 -17.62
N LEU A 151 16.10 -1.38 -16.56
CA LEU A 151 15.79 -2.74 -16.15
C LEU A 151 14.31 -2.91 -15.78
N LEU A 152 13.74 -1.97 -15.00
CA LEU A 152 12.32 -2.02 -14.62
C LEU A 152 11.40 -1.92 -15.84
N ASP A 153 11.71 -1.06 -16.81
CA ASP A 153 10.97 -0.98 -18.07
C ASP A 153 11.04 -2.31 -18.86
N THR A 154 12.23 -2.91 -18.91
CA THR A 154 12.44 -4.23 -19.54
C THR A 154 11.62 -5.34 -18.84
N ILE A 155 11.62 -5.34 -17.51
CA ILE A 155 10.82 -6.28 -16.70
C ILE A 155 9.33 -6.13 -17.04
N LEU A 156 8.82 -4.90 -17.11
CA LEU A 156 7.43 -4.68 -17.47
C LEU A 156 7.12 -5.17 -18.89
N ASN A 157 8.01 -4.93 -19.86
CA ASN A 157 7.79 -5.40 -21.22
C ASN A 157 7.79 -6.93 -21.34
N ALA A 158 8.58 -7.62 -20.51
CA ALA A 158 8.63 -9.09 -20.48
C ALA A 158 7.45 -9.72 -19.71
N LEU A 159 6.84 -8.99 -18.76
CA LEU A 159 5.69 -9.50 -18.00
C LEU A 159 4.46 -9.61 -18.91
N PRO A 160 3.68 -10.71 -18.80
CA PRO A 160 2.45 -10.88 -19.57
C PRO A 160 1.57 -9.65 -19.41
N PRO A 161 0.93 -9.16 -20.49
CA PRO A 161 0.17 -7.92 -20.46
C PRO A 161 -0.75 -7.94 -19.24
N THR A 162 -0.72 -6.86 -18.45
CA THR A 162 -1.62 -6.75 -17.31
C THR A 162 -3.01 -7.07 -17.83
N PRO A 163 -3.73 -8.05 -17.26
CA PRO A 163 -5.15 -8.18 -17.55
C PRO A 163 -5.72 -6.78 -17.42
N PRO A 164 -6.51 -6.28 -18.40
CA PRO A 164 -7.17 -5.00 -18.22
C PRO A 164 -7.79 -5.06 -16.84
N VAL A 165 -7.52 -4.05 -16.00
CA VAL A 165 -8.24 -3.91 -14.74
C VAL A 165 -9.68 -3.82 -15.19
N VAL A 166 -10.41 -4.93 -15.11
CA VAL A 166 -11.85 -4.91 -15.28
C VAL A 166 -12.31 -4.15 -14.06
N GLU A 167 -12.49 -2.84 -14.21
CA GLU A 167 -13.36 -2.08 -13.34
C GLU A 167 -14.71 -2.80 -13.39
N GLY A 168 -14.96 -3.67 -12.41
CA GLY A 168 -16.18 -4.50 -12.34
C GLY A 168 -16.02 -6.02 -12.48
N GLY A 169 -14.80 -6.61 -12.52
CA GLY A 169 -14.67 -8.04 -12.22
C GLY A 169 -15.10 -8.30 -10.77
N PRO A 170 -15.61 -9.50 -10.38
CA PRO A 170 -16.04 -9.76 -9.02
C PRO A 170 -14.83 -9.59 -8.09
N ARG A 171 -14.77 -8.43 -7.42
CA ARG A 171 -13.85 -8.21 -6.31
C ARG A 171 -14.28 -9.16 -5.21
N GLY A 172 -13.30 -9.82 -4.58
CA GLY A 172 -13.57 -10.54 -3.34
C GLY A 172 -14.22 -9.63 -2.30
N PRO A 173 -14.73 -10.20 -1.20
CA PRO A 173 -15.30 -9.45 -0.08
C PRO A 173 -14.48 -8.22 0.30
N ARG A 174 -15.15 -7.07 0.50
CA ARG A 174 -14.47 -5.82 0.88
C ARG A 174 -13.77 -5.99 2.22
N ARG A 175 -12.56 -5.46 2.35
CA ARG A 175 -11.72 -5.67 3.54
C ARG A 175 -11.94 -4.59 4.58
N VAL A 176 -12.29 -5.00 5.80
CA VAL A 176 -12.64 -4.13 6.92
C VAL A 176 -11.71 -4.36 8.10
N ALA A 177 -11.07 -3.30 8.59
CA ALA A 177 -10.35 -3.34 9.87
C ALA A 177 -11.27 -2.90 11.01
N LEU A 178 -11.38 -3.70 12.07
CA LEU A 178 -12.11 -3.33 13.29
C LEU A 178 -11.13 -2.90 14.38
N VAL A 179 -11.02 -1.59 14.61
CA VAL A 179 -9.99 -0.99 15.47
C VAL A 179 -10.59 -0.15 16.58
N GLY A 180 -9.78 0.19 17.59
CA GLY A 180 -10.20 0.96 18.76
C GLY A 180 -9.50 0.51 20.03
N ARG A 181 -9.66 1.25 21.12
CA ARG A 181 -9.05 0.93 22.43
C ARG A 181 -9.49 -0.43 23.00
N PRO A 182 -8.75 -1.03 23.94
CA PRO A 182 -9.24 -2.17 24.71
C PRO A 182 -10.64 -1.91 25.30
N ASN A 183 -11.46 -2.95 25.44
CA ASN A 183 -12.77 -2.91 26.14
C ASN A 183 -13.87 -1.99 25.55
N VAL A 184 -13.64 -1.32 24.42
CA VAL A 184 -14.68 -0.54 23.70
C VAL A 184 -15.77 -1.40 23.05
N GLY A 185 -15.62 -2.73 23.07
CA GLY A 185 -16.62 -3.68 22.56
C GLY A 185 -16.37 -4.26 21.17
N LYS A 186 -15.12 -4.24 20.66
CA LYS A 186 -14.74 -4.85 19.37
C LYS A 186 -15.14 -6.32 19.23
N SER A 187 -14.77 -7.15 20.22
CA SER A 187 -15.10 -8.58 20.18
C SER A 187 -16.61 -8.82 20.28
N SER A 188 -17.32 -8.01 21.06
CA SER A 188 -18.79 -8.08 21.14
C SER A 188 -19.45 -7.74 19.80
N LEU A 189 -18.94 -6.72 19.10
CA LEU A 189 -19.46 -6.35 17.78
C LEU A 189 -19.19 -7.43 16.75
N LEU A 190 -17.95 -7.93 16.67
CA LEU A 190 -17.59 -9.00 15.72
C LEU A 190 -18.42 -10.27 15.97
N ASN A 191 -18.60 -10.66 17.23
CA ASN A 191 -19.43 -11.81 17.59
C ASN A 191 -20.90 -11.61 17.23
N ARG A 192 -21.44 -10.39 17.36
CA ARG A 192 -22.80 -10.10 16.91
C ARG A 192 -22.91 -10.21 15.40
N LEU A 193 -22.04 -9.53 14.67
CA LEU A 193 -22.06 -9.54 13.21
C LEU A 193 -21.93 -10.96 12.66
N ALA A 194 -21.10 -11.80 13.28
CA ALA A 194 -20.94 -13.21 12.90
C ALA A 194 -22.12 -14.13 13.30
N ARG A 195 -23.04 -13.68 14.18
CA ARG A 195 -24.18 -14.46 14.69
C ARG A 195 -25.52 -14.06 14.07
N GLU A 196 -25.73 -12.77 13.79
CA GLU A 196 -26.98 -12.24 13.22
C GLU A 196 -27.08 -12.48 11.72
N GLU A 197 -25.95 -12.62 11.04
CA GLU A 197 -25.88 -12.94 9.61
C GLU A 197 -25.03 -14.20 9.43
N ARG A 198 -25.43 -15.08 8.52
CA ARG A 198 -24.82 -16.41 8.39
C ARG A 198 -23.34 -16.22 8.08
N ALA A 199 -22.47 -16.43 9.08
CA ALA A 199 -21.06 -16.61 8.83
C ALA A 199 -20.92 -17.88 7.97
N VAL A 200 -20.92 -17.72 6.65
CA VAL A 200 -20.65 -18.80 5.73
C VAL A 200 -19.18 -19.12 5.89
N VAL A 201 -18.88 -20.05 6.80
CA VAL A 201 -17.60 -20.76 6.80
C VAL A 201 -17.70 -21.77 5.67
N ASP A 202 -17.54 -21.30 4.43
CA ASP A 202 -17.29 -22.23 3.32
C ASP A 202 -15.80 -22.32 3.11
N SER A 203 -15.24 -23.41 3.63
CA SER A 203 -13.95 -23.94 3.19
C SER A 203 -14.09 -24.41 1.74
N VAL A 204 -14.17 -23.48 0.79
CA VAL A 204 -14.10 -23.83 -0.64
C VAL A 204 -12.65 -24.18 -0.95
N ALA A 205 -12.43 -25.45 -1.30
CA ALA A 205 -11.14 -25.95 -1.72
C ALA A 205 -10.62 -25.14 -2.92
N GLY A 206 -9.50 -24.43 -2.75
CA GLY A 206 -8.82 -23.76 -3.86
C GLY A 206 -8.26 -22.36 -3.60
N THR A 207 -8.49 -21.76 -2.44
CA THR A 207 -7.89 -20.47 -2.10
C THR A 207 -6.81 -20.63 -1.05
N THR A 208 -5.59 -20.16 -1.32
CA THR A 208 -4.56 -19.91 -0.30
C THR A 208 -5.03 -18.74 0.57
N VAL A 209 -5.99 -19.00 1.46
CA VAL A 209 -6.48 -18.03 2.44
C VAL A 209 -5.57 -18.14 3.65
N ASP A 210 -4.89 -17.04 3.96
CA ASP A 210 -4.20 -16.91 5.24
C ASP A 210 -5.19 -17.18 6.39
N PRO A 211 -4.85 -18.07 7.35
CA PRO A 211 -5.80 -18.62 8.33
C PRO A 211 -6.26 -17.65 9.45
N VAL A 212 -6.42 -16.34 9.19
CA VAL A 212 -6.58 -15.31 10.24
C VAL A 212 -7.76 -14.33 10.03
N ASP A 213 -8.39 -14.31 8.86
CA ASP A 213 -9.47 -13.37 8.53
C ASP A 213 -10.87 -14.00 8.67
N SER A 214 -11.84 -13.22 9.16
CA SER A 214 -13.24 -13.70 9.30
C SER A 214 -14.10 -13.12 8.18
N LEU A 215 -14.79 -13.97 7.44
CA LEU A 215 -15.87 -13.55 6.54
C LEU A 215 -17.16 -13.34 7.33
N VAL A 216 -17.81 -12.21 7.10
CA VAL A 216 -19.03 -11.78 7.77
C VAL A 216 -19.99 -11.29 6.70
N GLU A 217 -21.18 -11.87 6.62
CA GLU A 217 -22.26 -11.31 5.81
C GLU A 217 -22.83 -10.08 6.55
N MET A 218 -22.94 -8.94 5.86
CA MET A 218 -23.63 -7.75 6.37
C MET A 218 -24.51 -7.17 5.27
N ASP A 219 -25.81 -7.02 5.52
CA ASP A 219 -26.78 -6.46 4.56
C ASP A 219 -26.78 -7.22 3.21
N GLY A 220 -26.63 -8.55 3.27
CA GLY A 220 -26.64 -9.44 2.10
C GLY A 220 -25.33 -9.45 1.28
N GLU A 221 -24.28 -8.78 1.74
CA GLU A 221 -22.95 -8.76 1.12
C GLU A 221 -21.91 -9.41 2.03
N LEU A 222 -20.94 -10.14 1.47
CA LEU A 222 -19.81 -10.68 2.23
C LEU A 222 -18.71 -9.62 2.43
N TRP A 223 -18.26 -9.48 3.68
CA TRP A 223 -17.17 -8.61 4.10
C TRP A 223 -16.06 -9.42 4.76
N GLN A 224 -14.81 -9.10 4.46
CA GLN A 224 -13.63 -9.72 5.08
C GLN A 224 -13.10 -8.84 6.20
N PHE A 225 -13.24 -9.28 7.44
CA PHE A 225 -12.62 -8.61 8.58
C PHE A 225 -11.17 -9.07 8.74
N VAL A 226 -10.24 -8.11 8.66
CA VAL A 226 -8.80 -8.37 8.65
C VAL A 226 -8.22 -8.45 10.06
N ASP A 227 -7.29 -9.38 10.31
CA ASP A 227 -6.60 -9.61 11.61
C ASP A 227 -7.55 -9.91 12.79
N THR A 228 -8.57 -10.75 12.55
CA THR A 228 -9.55 -11.13 13.60
C THR A 228 -9.02 -12.15 14.62
N ALA A 229 -7.88 -12.82 14.36
CA ALA A 229 -7.30 -13.77 15.32
C ALA A 229 -6.93 -13.13 16.67
N GLY A 230 -6.58 -11.84 16.69
CA GLY A 230 -6.36 -11.09 17.94
C GLY A 230 -7.66 -10.79 18.71
N LEU A 231 -8.78 -10.64 18.00
CA LEU A 231 -10.10 -10.40 18.58
C LEU A 231 -10.73 -11.68 19.14
N ARG A 232 -10.47 -12.84 18.51
CA ARG A 232 -10.93 -14.17 18.95
C ARG A 232 -10.08 -14.75 20.09
N LYS A 233 -8.73 -14.63 20.08
CA LYS A 233 -7.87 -15.10 21.19
C LYS A 233 -8.21 -14.43 22.54
N ARG A 234 -8.66 -13.17 22.53
CA ARG A 234 -9.08 -12.43 23.74
C ARG A 234 -10.36 -12.95 24.40
N VAL A 235 -11.14 -13.81 23.73
CA VAL A 235 -12.29 -14.48 24.36
C VAL A 235 -11.81 -15.59 25.32
N HIS A 236 -10.60 -16.11 25.13
CA HIS A 236 -10.10 -17.25 25.92
C HIS A 236 -8.91 -16.93 26.85
N GLN A 237 -8.16 -15.85 26.63
CA GLN A 237 -7.04 -15.49 27.52
C GLN A 237 -6.97 -13.97 27.74
N ALA A 238 -7.28 -13.54 28.96
CA ALA A 238 -7.04 -12.20 29.44
C ALA A 238 -5.71 -12.20 30.22
N SER A 239 -4.59 -11.87 29.56
CA SER A 239 -3.39 -11.43 30.28
C SER A 239 -2.40 -10.69 29.36
N GLY A 240 -2.18 -9.42 29.69
CA GLY A 240 -0.89 -8.72 29.62
C GLY A 240 -0.05 -8.83 28.35
N THR A 241 -0.40 -8.09 27.30
CA THR A 241 0.60 -7.52 26.36
C THR A 241 -0.02 -6.33 25.62
N GLU A 242 0.04 -5.13 26.21
CA GLU A 242 -0.46 -3.90 25.58
C GLU A 242 0.41 -3.44 24.40
N TYR A 243 1.72 -3.71 24.45
CA TYR A 243 2.69 -3.33 23.42
C TYR A 243 2.51 -4.07 22.08
N TYR A 244 2.13 -5.34 22.11
CA TYR A 244 1.89 -6.15 20.91
C TYR A 244 0.51 -5.89 20.27
N ALA A 245 -0.39 -5.17 20.95
CA ALA A 245 -1.70 -4.81 20.42
C ALA A 245 -1.63 -3.60 19.47
N SER A 246 -0.70 -2.66 19.69
CA SER A 246 -0.54 -1.46 18.85
C SER A 246 0.14 -1.78 17.51
N LEU A 247 1.17 -2.63 17.51
CA LEU A 247 1.88 -3.05 16.28
C LEU A 247 1.00 -3.88 15.33
N ARG A 248 0.05 -4.66 15.86
CA ARG A 248 -0.92 -5.43 15.05
C ARG A 248 -2.03 -4.57 14.45
N THR A 249 -2.37 -3.46 15.09
CA THR A 249 -3.40 -2.52 14.59
C THR A 249 -2.94 -1.86 13.28
N ALA A 250 -1.64 -1.56 13.12
CA ALA A 250 -1.11 -0.94 11.90
C ALA A 250 -1.21 -1.87 10.68
N GLY A 251 -0.80 -3.13 10.80
CA GLY A 251 -0.89 -4.11 9.71
C GLY A 251 -2.33 -4.39 9.28
N ALA A 252 -3.26 -4.50 10.24
CA ALA A 252 -4.68 -4.68 9.95
C ALA A 252 -5.27 -3.49 9.18
N VAL A 253 -4.92 -2.26 9.57
CA VAL A 253 -5.35 -1.04 8.88
C VAL A 253 -4.74 -0.95 7.48
N GLU A 254 -3.46 -1.29 7.30
CA GLU A 254 -2.81 -1.29 5.98
C GLU A 254 -3.38 -2.35 5.02
N ALA A 255 -3.83 -3.49 5.54
CA ALA A 255 -4.45 -4.53 4.73
C ALA A 255 -5.93 -4.25 4.38
N ALA A 256 -6.62 -3.42 5.16
CA ALA A 256 -8.02 -3.08 4.95
C ALA A 256 -8.25 -1.98 3.91
N GLU A 257 -9.45 -1.90 3.36
CA GLU A 257 -9.88 -0.79 2.50
C GLU A 257 -10.60 0.30 3.32
N VAL A 258 -11.37 -0.15 4.31
CA VAL A 258 -12.08 0.71 5.27
C VAL A 258 -11.81 0.24 6.69
N ALA A 259 -11.64 1.18 7.61
CA ALA A 259 -11.56 0.91 9.03
C ALA A 259 -12.82 1.39 9.76
N VAL A 260 -13.33 0.54 10.64
CA VAL A 260 -14.33 0.89 11.66
C VAL A 260 -13.59 1.15 12.96
N VAL A 261 -13.54 2.42 13.38
CA VAL A 261 -13.00 2.79 14.69
C VAL A 261 -14.14 2.76 15.70
N LEU A 262 -14.07 1.84 16.67
CA LEU A 262 -15.01 1.76 17.78
C LEU A 262 -14.56 2.65 18.93
N LEU A 263 -15.48 3.53 19.35
CA LEU A 263 -15.36 4.35 20.54
C LEU A 263 -16.41 3.93 21.57
N ASP A 264 -16.06 4.00 22.85
CA ASP A 264 -17.04 3.84 23.93
C ASP A 264 -17.76 5.17 24.17
N SER A 265 -19.08 5.20 23.98
CA SER A 265 -19.88 6.42 24.14
C SER A 265 -20.08 6.82 25.61
N GLY A 266 -19.90 5.87 26.54
CA GLY A 266 -19.99 6.13 27.97
C GLY A 266 -18.73 6.77 28.57
N GLU A 267 -17.61 6.69 27.86
CA GLU A 267 -16.33 7.25 28.28
C GLU A 267 -16.00 8.55 27.51
N VAL A 268 -15.10 9.36 28.09
CA VAL A 268 -14.54 10.52 27.40
C VAL A 268 -13.65 10.06 26.25
N ILE A 269 -13.75 10.75 25.11
CA ILE A 269 -12.86 10.51 23.97
C ILE A 269 -11.40 10.73 24.39
N SER A 270 -10.60 9.66 24.37
CA SER A 270 -9.22 9.69 24.85
C SER A 270 -8.22 10.10 23.75
N GLU A 271 -7.00 10.45 24.12
CA GLU A 271 -5.91 10.65 23.16
C GLU A 271 -5.61 9.37 22.35
N GLN A 272 -5.76 8.20 22.96
CA GLN A 272 -5.51 6.93 22.27
C GLN A 272 -6.56 6.67 21.19
N ASP A 273 -7.82 7.09 21.40
CA ASP A 273 -8.85 7.07 20.36
C ASP A 273 -8.45 7.95 19.16
N GLN A 274 -8.00 9.18 19.45
CA GLN A 274 -7.52 10.10 18.41
C GLN A 274 -6.30 9.55 17.67
N ARG A 275 -5.37 8.88 18.36
CA ARG A 275 -4.20 8.24 17.73
C ARG A 275 -4.61 7.11 16.78
N VAL A 276 -5.56 6.26 17.16
CA VAL A 276 -6.08 5.19 16.28
C VAL A 276 -6.73 5.80 15.02
N ILE A 277 -7.50 6.88 15.19
CA ILE A 277 -8.11 7.59 14.05
C ILE A 277 -7.02 8.16 13.13
N SER A 278 -5.99 8.80 13.68
CA SER A 278 -4.87 9.34 12.89
C SER A 278 -4.14 8.24 12.11
N GLN A 279 -3.92 7.07 12.70
CA GLN A 279 -3.31 5.92 12.01
C GLN A 279 -4.10 5.49 10.77
N VAL A 280 -5.44 5.48 10.86
CA VAL A 280 -6.31 5.15 9.70
C VAL A 280 -6.16 6.19 8.60
N ILE A 281 -6.13 7.47 8.96
CA ILE A 281 -5.99 8.59 8.01
C ILE A 281 -4.62 8.56 7.33
N GLU A 282 -3.55 8.35 8.10
CA GLU A 282 -2.18 8.26 7.61
C GLU A 282 -1.99 7.05 6.68
N ALA A 283 -2.67 5.94 6.96
CA ALA A 283 -2.72 4.79 6.07
C ALA A 283 -3.58 5.00 4.81
N GLY A 284 -4.25 6.16 4.70
CA GLY A 284 -5.08 6.55 3.57
C GLY A 284 -6.34 5.71 3.40
N ARG A 285 -6.90 5.14 4.47
CA ARG A 285 -8.07 4.25 4.41
C ARG A 285 -9.37 4.98 4.67
N ALA A 286 -10.46 4.46 4.10
CA ALA A 286 -11.80 4.93 4.44
C ALA A 286 -12.06 4.74 5.94
N LEU A 287 -12.86 5.61 6.54
CA LEU A 287 -13.07 5.70 7.98
C LEU A 287 -14.57 5.81 8.30
N VAL A 288 -15.03 4.87 9.12
CA VAL A 288 -16.31 4.94 9.83
C VAL A 288 -16.03 4.95 11.32
N ILE A 289 -16.61 5.90 12.06
CA ILE A 289 -16.51 5.98 13.51
C ILE A 289 -17.80 5.43 14.10
N ALA A 290 -17.71 4.31 14.83
CA ALA A 290 -18.85 3.72 15.51
C ALA A 290 -18.81 4.04 17.01
N TYR A 291 -19.78 4.82 17.47
CA TYR A 291 -20.00 5.13 18.88
C TYR A 291 -20.78 3.99 19.51
N ASN A 292 -20.06 3.08 20.17
CA ASN A 292 -20.60 1.85 20.74
C ASN A 292 -21.09 2.06 22.18
N LYS A 293 -21.83 1.08 22.71
CA LYS A 293 -22.50 1.13 24.02
C LYS A 293 -23.52 2.26 24.12
N TRP A 294 -24.16 2.61 23.01
CA TRP A 294 -25.16 3.67 22.96
C TRP A 294 -26.39 3.40 23.83
N ASP A 295 -26.61 2.14 24.23
CA ASP A 295 -27.61 1.74 25.22
C ASP A 295 -27.33 2.27 26.64
N LEU A 296 -26.10 2.68 26.93
CA LEU A 296 -25.67 3.24 28.22
C LEU A 296 -25.62 4.78 28.24
N VAL A 297 -25.92 5.43 27.11
CA VAL A 297 -25.83 6.89 26.99
C VAL A 297 -27.15 7.54 27.40
N ASP A 298 -27.13 8.29 28.50
CA ASP A 298 -28.23 9.12 28.95
C ASP A 298 -28.23 10.52 28.30
N ALA A 299 -29.22 11.35 28.66
CA ALA A 299 -29.38 12.68 28.08
C ALA A 299 -28.20 13.62 28.39
N ASP A 300 -27.66 13.54 29.61
CA ASP A 300 -26.55 14.39 30.05
C ASP A 300 -25.26 13.97 29.34
N ARG A 301 -24.94 12.67 29.32
CA ARG A 301 -23.77 12.13 28.62
C ARG A 301 -23.80 12.48 27.14
N ARG A 302 -24.97 12.45 26.49
CA ARG A 302 -25.11 12.86 25.09
C ARG A 302 -24.65 14.29 24.85
N ILE A 303 -25.06 15.24 25.71
CA ILE A 303 -24.66 16.65 25.59
C ILE A 303 -23.14 16.81 25.75
N PHE A 304 -22.54 16.09 26.69
CA PHE A 304 -21.08 16.12 26.87
C PHE A 304 -20.34 15.50 25.70
N LEU A 305 -20.81 14.36 25.20
CA LEU A 305 -20.23 13.68 24.05
C LEU A 305 -20.30 14.55 22.79
N ASP A 306 -21.41 15.22 22.53
CA ASP A 306 -21.53 16.13 21.38
C ASP A 306 -20.48 17.26 21.45
N LYS A 307 -20.24 17.82 22.65
CA LYS A 307 -19.18 18.84 22.87
C LYS A 307 -17.77 18.27 22.70
N GLU A 308 -17.52 17.05 23.17
CA GLU A 308 -16.25 16.35 22.99
C GLU A 308 -15.97 16.10 21.50
N ILE A 309 -16.96 15.61 20.77
CA ILE A 309 -16.88 15.39 19.33
C ILE A 309 -16.59 16.71 18.60
N ASP A 310 -17.31 17.77 18.93
CA ASP A 310 -17.10 19.09 18.33
C ASP A 310 -15.72 19.66 18.64
N ARG A 311 -15.10 19.32 19.77
CA ARG A 311 -13.76 19.79 20.14
C ARG A 311 -12.65 18.93 19.53
N ASP A 312 -12.76 17.61 19.70
CA ASP A 312 -11.67 16.66 19.53
C ASP A 312 -11.71 15.98 18.15
N MET A 313 -12.88 15.93 17.50
CA MET A 313 -13.08 15.27 16.21
C MET A 313 -13.19 16.25 15.03
N LYS A 314 -12.87 17.54 15.20
CA LYS A 314 -12.96 18.56 14.12
C LYS A 314 -12.19 18.17 12.86
N ARG A 315 -11.02 17.56 13.02
CA ARG A 315 -10.16 17.14 11.89
C ARG A 315 -10.75 15.99 11.07
N VAL A 316 -11.73 15.29 11.63
CA VAL A 316 -12.40 14.13 11.04
C VAL A 316 -13.91 14.33 10.97
N ALA A 317 -14.37 15.59 10.90
CA ALA A 317 -15.80 15.89 10.75
C ALA A 317 -16.41 15.26 9.48
N TRP A 318 -15.58 14.94 8.49
CA TRP A 318 -15.97 14.23 7.27
C TRP A 318 -16.20 12.73 7.46
N ALA A 319 -15.76 12.13 8.58
CA ALA A 319 -15.94 10.71 8.84
C ALA A 319 -17.40 10.39 9.15
N ILE A 320 -17.90 9.27 8.63
CA ILE A 320 -19.27 8.84 8.85
C ILE A 320 -19.39 8.31 10.29
N ARG A 321 -20.41 8.79 11.02
CA ARG A 321 -20.65 8.43 12.42
C ARG A 321 -21.85 7.49 12.52
N VAL A 322 -21.71 6.40 13.25
CA VAL A 322 -22.80 5.45 13.52
C VAL A 322 -22.88 5.19 15.01
N ASN A 323 -24.05 5.41 15.60
CA ASN A 323 -24.27 5.15 17.02
C ASN A 323 -24.89 3.75 17.17
N ILE A 324 -24.18 2.84 17.82
CA ILE A 324 -24.53 1.42 17.88
C ILE A 324 -24.52 0.88 19.31
N SER A 325 -25.17 -0.27 19.50
CA SER A 325 -24.91 -1.13 20.66
C SER A 325 -24.54 -2.53 20.21
N ALA A 326 -23.27 -2.86 20.35
CA ALA A 326 -22.75 -4.20 20.19
C ALA A 326 -23.24 -5.18 21.27
N ARG A 327 -23.99 -4.74 22.29
CA ARG A 327 -24.66 -5.63 23.25
C ARG A 327 -26.12 -5.90 22.91
N THR A 328 -26.89 -4.90 22.48
CA THR A 328 -28.33 -5.06 22.22
C THR A 328 -28.68 -5.28 20.74
N GLY A 329 -27.78 -4.92 19.83
CA GLY A 329 -27.96 -5.03 18.38
C GLY A 329 -28.46 -3.75 17.75
N ARG A 330 -28.78 -2.74 18.58
CA ARG A 330 -29.26 -1.45 18.14
C ARG A 330 -28.36 -0.85 17.06
N ALA A 331 -28.96 -0.59 15.91
CA ALA A 331 -28.37 0.15 14.78
C ALA A 331 -27.09 -0.48 14.19
N VAL A 332 -26.81 -1.75 14.47
CA VAL A 332 -25.64 -2.45 13.90
C VAL A 332 -25.80 -2.64 12.39
N ASP A 333 -27.04 -2.81 11.91
CA ASP A 333 -27.44 -2.82 10.50
C ASP A 333 -26.99 -1.56 9.74
N LYS A 334 -26.84 -0.42 10.41
CA LYS A 334 -26.38 0.83 9.79
C LYS A 334 -24.90 0.85 9.42
N LEU A 335 -24.11 -0.12 9.89
CA LEU A 335 -22.68 -0.19 9.57
C LEU A 335 -22.47 -0.49 8.08
N ALA A 336 -23.18 -1.45 7.48
CA ALA A 336 -22.98 -1.80 6.07
C ALA A 336 -23.25 -0.61 5.11
N PRO A 337 -24.38 0.13 5.22
CA PRO A 337 -24.58 1.35 4.44
C PRO A 337 -23.49 2.40 4.65
N ALA A 338 -23.01 2.59 5.88
CA ALA A 338 -21.94 3.54 6.18
C ALA A 338 -20.61 3.13 5.52
N LEU A 339 -20.27 1.83 5.56
CA LEU A 339 -19.08 1.28 4.91
C LEU A 339 -19.15 1.45 3.39
N ARG A 340 -20.29 1.11 2.78
CA ARG A 340 -20.51 1.29 1.33
C ARG A 340 -20.34 2.75 0.91
N LYS A 341 -20.90 3.69 1.68
CA LYS A 341 -20.74 5.13 1.41
C LYS A 341 -19.28 5.57 1.52
N ALA A 342 -18.59 5.19 2.60
CA ALA A 342 -17.18 5.52 2.79
C ALA A 342 -16.30 4.99 1.66
N LEU A 343 -16.50 3.74 1.25
CA LEU A 343 -15.75 3.10 0.17
C LEU A 343 -16.06 3.71 -1.20
N SER A 344 -17.33 3.99 -1.48
CA SER A 344 -17.72 4.68 -2.72
C SER A 344 -17.03 6.04 -2.84
N SER A 345 -16.96 6.80 -1.74
CA SER A 345 -16.22 8.07 -1.70
C SER A 345 -14.70 7.89 -1.80
N TRP A 346 -14.15 6.85 -1.19
CA TRP A 346 -12.71 6.52 -1.24
C TRP A 346 -12.23 6.17 -2.66
N GLU A 347 -13.10 5.55 -3.45
CA GLU A 347 -12.83 5.15 -4.84
C GLU A 347 -13.27 6.21 -5.87
N GLN A 348 -13.92 7.29 -5.41
CA GLN A 348 -14.52 8.30 -6.28
C GLN A 348 -13.46 9.02 -7.13
N ARG A 349 -13.69 9.05 -8.45
CA ARG A 349 -12.89 9.81 -9.41
C ARG A 349 -13.68 10.99 -9.96
N ILE A 350 -13.11 12.19 -9.85
CA ILE A 350 -13.63 13.41 -10.45
C ILE A 350 -12.98 13.60 -11.83
N PRO A 351 -13.76 13.82 -12.89
CA PRO A 351 -13.22 14.18 -14.19
C PRO A 351 -12.35 15.44 -14.13
N THR A 352 -11.16 15.39 -14.73
CA THR A 352 -10.19 16.51 -14.73
C THR A 352 -10.80 17.81 -15.23
N GLY A 353 -11.70 17.78 -16.22
CA GLY A 353 -12.38 18.97 -16.73
C GLY A 353 -13.25 19.66 -15.67
N ALA A 354 -14.13 18.91 -15.00
CA ALA A 354 -14.98 19.42 -13.93
C ALA A 354 -14.16 19.98 -12.76
N LEU A 355 -13.08 19.27 -12.38
CA LEU A 355 -12.18 19.70 -11.31
C LEU A 355 -11.45 21.01 -11.64
N ASN A 356 -10.99 21.20 -12.88
CA ASN A 356 -10.33 22.43 -13.30
C ASN A 356 -11.31 23.61 -13.39
N GLN A 357 -12.52 23.38 -13.90
CA GLN A 357 -13.57 24.41 -13.92
C GLN A 357 -13.90 24.89 -12.50
N TRP A 358 -14.08 23.96 -11.58
CA TRP A 358 -14.37 24.25 -10.18
C TRP A 358 -13.24 25.04 -9.50
N ILE A 359 -11.97 24.61 -9.60
CA ILE A 359 -10.88 25.33 -8.92
C ILE A 359 -10.65 26.73 -9.50
N THR A 360 -10.86 26.90 -10.81
CA THR A 360 -10.79 28.21 -11.45
C THR A 360 -11.87 29.14 -10.89
N ALA A 361 -13.12 28.69 -10.81
CA ALA A 361 -14.20 29.48 -10.22
C ALA A 361 -13.93 29.79 -8.73
N LEU A 362 -13.48 28.81 -7.96
CA LEU A 362 -13.18 28.98 -6.53
C LEU A 362 -12.08 30.02 -6.29
N THR A 363 -10.98 29.94 -7.04
CA THR A 363 -9.83 30.85 -6.88
C THR A 363 -10.10 32.27 -7.40
N GLN A 364 -11.05 32.43 -8.32
CA GLN A 364 -11.55 33.74 -8.74
C GLN A 364 -12.43 34.38 -7.66
N ALA A 365 -13.35 33.61 -7.08
CA ALA A 365 -14.26 34.09 -6.05
C ALA A 365 -13.55 34.35 -4.71
N THR A 366 -12.56 33.53 -4.37
CA THR A 366 -11.77 33.67 -3.13
C THR A 366 -10.29 33.46 -3.43
N PRO A 367 -9.57 34.50 -3.89
CA PRO A 367 -8.16 34.40 -4.21
C PRO A 367 -7.28 34.08 -2.98
N HIS A 368 -6.12 33.48 -3.23
CA HIS A 368 -5.11 33.28 -2.18
C HIS A 368 -4.64 34.65 -1.63
N PRO A 369 -4.57 34.83 -0.29
CA PRO A 369 -4.10 36.08 0.31
C PRO A 369 -2.67 36.39 -0.11
N VAL A 370 -2.40 37.66 -0.45
CA VAL A 370 -1.08 38.11 -0.92
C VAL A 370 -0.15 38.27 0.28
N ARG A 371 1.01 37.62 0.27
CA ARG A 371 2.13 37.89 1.18
C ARG A 371 3.37 38.29 0.39
N GLY A 372 3.51 39.60 0.14
CA GLY A 372 4.66 40.20 -0.54
C GLY A 372 4.76 39.85 -2.03
N GLY A 373 4.14 40.66 -2.89
CA GLY A 373 4.21 40.51 -4.35
C GLY A 373 2.91 40.02 -4.99
N ARG A 374 2.98 39.16 -6.00
CA ARG A 374 1.79 38.60 -6.68
C ARG A 374 1.30 37.34 -5.99
N ALA A 375 -0.02 37.21 -5.82
CA ALA A 375 -0.65 35.99 -5.32
C ALA A 375 -0.27 34.79 -6.20
N PRO A 376 0.09 33.63 -5.59
CA PRO A 376 0.27 32.40 -6.33
C PRO A 376 -1.07 31.98 -6.97
N ARG A 377 -1.02 31.47 -8.20
CA ARG A 377 -2.20 31.06 -8.96
C ARG A 377 -2.17 29.55 -9.17
N VAL A 378 -3.36 28.93 -9.18
CA VAL A 378 -3.53 27.57 -9.68
C VAL A 378 -3.45 27.62 -11.20
N LEU A 379 -2.54 26.83 -11.78
CA LEU A 379 -2.41 26.67 -13.23
C LEU A 379 -3.26 25.51 -13.72
N PHE A 380 -3.25 24.42 -12.96
CA PHE A 380 -3.92 23.18 -13.29
C PHE A 380 -4.09 22.34 -12.02
N VAL A 381 -5.14 21.54 -11.97
CA VAL A 381 -5.35 20.54 -10.92
C VAL A 381 -5.71 19.20 -11.55
N THR A 382 -5.25 18.12 -10.93
CA THR A 382 -5.65 16.76 -11.33
C THR A 382 -5.85 15.88 -10.10
N GLN A 383 -6.70 14.87 -10.25
CA GLN A 383 -6.77 13.76 -9.31
C GLN A 383 -5.81 12.66 -9.76
N ALA A 384 -4.63 12.62 -9.13
CA ALA A 384 -3.56 11.69 -9.47
C ALA A 384 -3.84 10.24 -9.05
N GLY A 385 -4.75 10.04 -8.08
CA GLY A 385 -5.09 8.71 -7.58
C GLY A 385 -6.46 8.67 -6.89
N VAL A 386 -6.96 7.45 -6.77
CA VAL A 386 -8.10 7.09 -5.91
C VAL A 386 -7.60 6.13 -4.84
N ALA A 387 -8.40 5.89 -3.81
CA ALA A 387 -8.08 4.96 -2.73
C ALA A 387 -6.75 5.24 -1.99
N PRO A 388 -6.59 6.41 -1.33
CA PRO A 388 -7.56 7.50 -1.20
C PRO A 388 -7.51 8.51 -2.36
N PRO A 389 -8.51 9.41 -2.50
CA PRO A 389 -8.47 10.48 -3.48
C PRO A 389 -7.28 11.42 -3.29
N ARG A 390 -6.37 11.44 -4.27
CA ARG A 390 -5.15 12.26 -4.28
C ARG A 390 -5.24 13.39 -5.30
N PHE A 391 -5.15 14.62 -4.81
CA PHE A 391 -5.23 15.84 -5.61
C PHE A 391 -3.88 16.55 -5.66
N VAL A 392 -3.48 16.94 -6.87
CA VAL A 392 -2.22 17.66 -7.11
C VAL A 392 -2.55 19.00 -7.76
N LEU A 393 -2.29 20.11 -7.04
CA LEU A 393 -2.37 21.45 -7.59
C LEU A 393 -1.02 21.87 -8.16
N PHE A 394 -0.99 22.19 -9.45
CA PHE A 394 0.15 22.83 -10.09
C PHE A 394 -0.03 24.34 -9.98
N THR A 395 0.91 25.01 -9.32
CA THR A 395 0.77 26.43 -8.98
C THR A 395 1.98 27.24 -9.43
N THR A 396 1.82 28.56 -9.52
CA THR A 396 2.96 29.47 -9.79
C THR A 396 3.87 29.69 -8.59
N GLY A 397 3.43 29.31 -7.39
CA GLY A 397 4.14 29.46 -6.12
C GLY A 397 3.47 28.64 -5.02
N PRO A 398 4.09 28.52 -3.83
CA PRO A 398 3.53 27.74 -2.72
C PRO A 398 2.23 28.36 -2.21
N PHE A 399 1.32 27.53 -1.70
CA PHE A 399 0.14 27.96 -0.95
C PHE A 399 0.36 27.77 0.54
N ASP A 400 -0.24 28.65 1.35
CA ASP A 400 -0.24 28.46 2.80
C ASP A 400 -1.21 27.35 3.24
N ALA A 401 -0.93 26.76 4.40
CA ALA A 401 -1.73 25.64 4.92
C ALA A 401 -3.19 26.04 5.22
N GLY A 402 -3.47 27.31 5.52
CA GLY A 402 -4.83 27.80 5.73
C GLY A 402 -5.64 27.78 4.45
N TYR A 403 -5.05 28.28 3.35
CA TYR A 403 -5.68 28.24 2.03
C TYR A 403 -5.84 26.82 1.51
N LEU A 404 -4.90 25.90 1.78
CA LEU A 404 -5.06 24.48 1.44
C LEU A 404 -6.22 23.83 2.18
N ARG A 405 -6.38 24.09 3.49
CA ARG A 405 -7.56 23.62 4.25
C ARG A 405 -8.86 24.21 3.71
N PHE A 406 -8.84 25.46 3.25
CA PHE A 406 -9.99 26.07 2.60
C PHE A 406 -10.37 25.36 1.30
N ILE A 407 -9.39 25.07 0.43
CA ILE A 407 -9.61 24.31 -0.81
C ILE A 407 -10.13 22.92 -0.49
N GLU A 408 -9.53 22.21 0.46
CA GLU A 408 -9.98 20.86 0.85
C GLU A 408 -11.43 20.87 1.34
N ARG A 409 -11.79 21.82 2.23
CA ARG A 409 -13.16 21.98 2.71
C ARG A 409 -14.13 22.22 1.54
N LYS A 410 -13.77 23.11 0.62
CA LYS A 410 -14.60 23.43 -0.54
C LYS A 410 -14.71 22.26 -1.52
N LEU A 411 -13.65 21.45 -1.64
CA LEU A 411 -13.67 20.22 -2.44
C LEU A 411 -14.68 19.22 -1.86
N ARG A 412 -14.73 19.08 -0.53
CA ARG A 412 -15.72 18.24 0.15
C ARG A 412 -17.14 18.77 0.00
N GLU A 413 -17.34 20.09 0.11
CA GLU A 413 -18.66 20.71 -0.08
C GLU A 413 -19.20 20.49 -1.50
N GLU A 414 -18.34 20.56 -2.53
CA GLU A 414 -18.75 20.40 -3.93
C GLU A 414 -18.94 18.93 -4.33
N PHE A 415 -17.97 18.08 -3.98
CA PHE A 415 -17.86 16.72 -4.54
C PHE A 415 -18.12 15.61 -3.52
N GLY A 416 -18.37 15.94 -2.25
CA GLY A 416 -18.66 14.99 -1.18
C GLY A 416 -17.40 14.49 -0.46
N PHE A 417 -17.07 13.21 -0.62
CA PHE A 417 -15.98 12.53 0.11
C PHE A 417 -16.26 12.27 1.59
N GLU A 418 -17.50 11.91 1.93
CA GLU A 418 -17.84 11.44 3.26
C GLU A 418 -17.17 10.09 3.55
N GLY A 419 -16.60 9.94 4.74
CA GLY A 419 -15.93 8.70 5.15
C GLY A 419 -14.57 8.45 4.48
N THR A 420 -14.01 9.39 3.71
CA THR A 420 -12.66 9.24 3.13
C THR A 420 -11.71 10.40 3.48
N PRO A 421 -10.44 10.09 3.81
CA PRO A 421 -9.40 11.11 3.84
C PRO A 421 -9.13 11.63 2.41
N LEU A 422 -8.65 12.87 2.33
CA LEU A 422 -8.23 13.50 1.09
C LEU A 422 -6.74 13.83 1.19
N GLU A 423 -5.98 13.51 0.15
CA GLU A 423 -4.58 13.93 0.05
C GLU A 423 -4.48 15.12 -0.91
N LEU A 424 -4.16 16.30 -0.37
CA LEU A 424 -3.99 17.52 -1.16
C LEU A 424 -2.52 17.93 -1.18
N SER A 425 -1.91 17.95 -2.37
CA SER A 425 -0.52 18.34 -2.56
C SER A 425 -0.37 19.50 -3.54
N VAL A 426 0.67 20.32 -3.34
CA VAL A 426 0.99 21.46 -4.21
C VAL A 426 2.35 21.22 -4.87
N LYS A 427 2.41 21.39 -6.19
CA LYS A 427 3.64 21.39 -6.98
C LYS A 427 3.87 22.78 -7.59
N PRO A 428 4.66 23.65 -6.93
CA PRO A 428 5.02 24.94 -7.50
C PRO A 428 5.89 24.76 -8.74
N ARG A 429 5.65 25.56 -9.77
CA ARG A 429 6.52 25.63 -10.94
C ARG A 429 7.91 26.09 -10.51
N LYS A 430 8.95 25.27 -10.75
CA LYS A 430 10.35 25.71 -10.61
C LYS A 430 10.56 26.91 -11.55
N LYS A 431 10.94 28.07 -11.02
CA LYS A 431 11.49 29.14 -11.85
C LYS A 431 12.78 28.58 -12.46
N LEU A 432 12.80 28.30 -13.77
CA LEU A 432 14.08 28.27 -14.47
C LEU A 432 14.66 29.68 -14.33
N GLY A 433 15.83 29.78 -13.71
CA GLY A 433 16.57 31.04 -13.66
C GLY A 433 16.83 31.56 -15.08
N PRO A 434 17.00 32.88 -15.25
CA PRO A 434 17.37 33.45 -16.54
C PRO A 434 18.79 32.99 -16.91
N GLY A 435 18.92 31.87 -17.61
CA GLY A 435 20.24 31.34 -18.01
C GLY A 435 20.26 30.13 -18.95
N GLY A 436 19.10 29.66 -19.42
CA GLY A 436 19.00 28.43 -20.21
C GLY A 436 18.75 28.60 -21.71
N ARG A 437 19.07 29.75 -22.32
CA ARG A 437 19.21 29.83 -23.78
C ARG A 437 20.64 29.44 -24.12
N GLY A 438 20.87 28.13 -24.23
CA GLY A 438 22.10 27.60 -24.79
C GLY A 438 22.32 28.24 -26.17
N LYS A 439 23.49 28.86 -26.34
CA LYS A 439 23.99 29.30 -27.63
C LYS A 439 23.96 28.10 -28.58
N ALA A 440 23.41 28.29 -29.76
CA ALA A 440 23.78 27.47 -30.90
C ALA A 440 25.29 27.65 -31.10
N HIS A 441 26.07 26.59 -30.88
CA HIS A 441 27.40 26.50 -31.47
C HIS A 441 27.25 25.93 -32.88
N GLY A 442 27.98 26.55 -33.79
CA GLY A 442 27.90 26.38 -35.24
C GLY A 442 28.62 25.16 -35.76
#